data_AF-A0A960QXD5-F1
#
_entry.id   AF-A0A960QXD5-F1
#
_cell.length_a   1.000
_cell.length_b   1.000
_cell.length_c   1.000
_cell.angle_alpha   90.00
_cell.angle_beta   90.00
_cell.angle_gamma   90.00
#
_symmetry.space_group_name_H-M   'P 1'
#
loop_
_entity.id
_entity.type
_entity.pdbx_description
1 polymer ?
#
loop_
_entity_poly.entity_id
_entity_poly.type
_entity_poly.pdbx_seq_one_letter_code
_entity_poly.pdbx_strand_id
1 'polypeptide(L)'
;MKTDLNQAKKWATIIRKLWDDPSLKEALLADPHKFLNENGFDIPTTQTLEIHENTEATLHLVIPQKPPKELSDEILSHIVAGFHYTS
;
A
#
# COMPACT_ATOMS: atom_id res chain seq x y z
N MET A 1 6.02 6.66 -15.03
CA MET A 1 5.05 6.06 -15.98
C MET A 1 5.22 4.56 -16.25
N LYS A 2 6.43 3.95 -16.28
CA LYS A 2 6.57 2.47 -16.35
C LYS A 2 6.57 1.80 -14.96
N THR A 3 7.01 2.51 -13.94
CA THR A 3 7.16 2.01 -12.56
C THR A 3 5.81 1.71 -11.90
N ASP A 4 4.82 2.58 -12.12
CA ASP A 4 3.52 2.57 -11.44
C ASP A 4 2.66 1.35 -11.83
N LEU A 5 2.66 0.99 -13.12
CA LEU A 5 1.95 -0.18 -13.65
C LEU A 5 2.54 -1.50 -13.12
N ASN A 6 3.87 -1.55 -12.94
CA ASN A 6 4.53 -2.74 -12.43
C ASN A 6 4.20 -2.97 -10.94
N GLN A 7 4.13 -1.88 -10.18
CA GLN A 7 3.76 -1.92 -8.76
C GLN A 7 2.31 -2.37 -8.56
N ALA A 8 1.37 -1.83 -9.35
CA ALA A 8 -0.04 -2.23 -9.29
C ALA A 8 -0.23 -3.73 -9.58
N LYS A 9 0.51 -4.30 -10.54
CA LYS A 9 0.47 -5.74 -10.85
C LYS A 9 1.01 -6.60 -9.71
N LYS A 10 2.07 -6.17 -9.01
CA LYS A 10 2.59 -6.85 -7.82
C LYS A 10 1.55 -6.89 -6.71
N TRP A 11 0.91 -5.75 -6.43
CA TRP A 11 -0.18 -5.66 -5.44
C TRP A 11 -1.36 -6.57 -5.79
N ALA A 12 -1.84 -6.55 -7.03
CA ALA A 12 -2.92 -7.45 -7.45
C ALA A 12 -2.56 -8.93 -7.27
N THR A 13 -1.29 -9.28 -7.51
CA THR A 13 -0.81 -10.66 -7.31
C THR A 13 -0.79 -11.06 -5.84
N ILE A 14 -0.34 -10.19 -4.93
CA ILE A 14 -0.30 -10.52 -3.50
C ILE A 14 -1.72 -10.60 -2.92
N ILE A 15 -2.62 -9.71 -3.32
CA ILE A 15 -4.01 -9.69 -2.85
C ILE A 15 -4.72 -10.99 -3.24
N ARG A 16 -4.55 -11.46 -4.48
CA ARG A 16 -5.10 -12.75 -4.90
C ARG A 16 -4.61 -13.91 -4.03
N LYS A 17 -3.30 -13.96 -3.76
CA LYS A 17 -2.74 -15.01 -2.87
C LYS A 17 -3.34 -14.95 -1.47
N LEU A 18 -3.57 -13.76 -0.93
CA LEU A 18 -4.20 -13.57 0.38
C LEU A 18 -5.66 -14.03 0.41
N TRP A 19 -6.39 -13.92 -0.70
CA TRP A 19 -7.75 -14.46 -0.81
C TRP A 19 -7.76 -15.98 -0.92
N ASP A 20 -6.81 -16.56 -1.64
CA ASP A 20 -6.73 -18.01 -1.87
C ASP A 20 -6.20 -18.77 -0.65
N ASP A 21 -5.37 -18.13 0.20
CA ASP A 21 -4.71 -18.75 1.36
C ASP A 21 -4.84 -17.89 2.63
N PRO A 22 -5.76 -18.25 3.55
CA PRO A 22 -5.94 -17.55 4.81
C PRO A 22 -4.68 -17.51 5.70
N SER A 23 -3.79 -18.52 5.62
CA SER A 23 -2.56 -18.55 6.42
C SER A 23 -1.57 -17.49 5.97
N LEU A 24 -1.59 -17.08 4.70
CA LEU A 24 -0.80 -15.93 4.24
C LEU A 24 -1.30 -14.62 4.83
N LYS A 25 -2.62 -14.49 5.03
CA LYS A 25 -3.20 -13.32 5.67
C LYS A 25 -2.84 -13.25 7.15
N GLU A 26 -2.85 -14.38 7.86
CA GLU A 26 -2.34 -14.45 9.23
C GLU A 26 -0.85 -14.07 9.32
N ALA A 27 -0.02 -14.57 8.39
CA ALA A 27 1.40 -14.21 8.32
C ALA A 27 1.61 -12.72 8.04
N LEU A 28 0.82 -12.14 7.13
CA LEU A 28 0.84 -10.70 6.84
C LEU A 28 0.48 -9.86 8.08
N LEU A 29 -0.55 -10.26 8.84
CA LEU A 29 -0.97 -9.53 10.04
C LEU A 29 0.00 -9.69 11.21
N ALA A 30 0.75 -10.80 11.28
CA ALA A 30 1.73 -11.05 12.33
C ALA A 30 3.02 -10.24 12.16
N ASP A 31 3.54 -10.13 10.94
CA ASP A 31 4.72 -9.32 10.62
C ASP A 31 4.63 -8.75 9.20
N PRO A 32 3.95 -7.60 9.04
CA PRO A 32 3.67 -7.03 7.72
C PRO A 32 4.93 -6.60 6.97
N HIS A 33 5.92 -6.06 7.68
CA HIS A 33 7.17 -5.62 7.08
C HIS A 33 7.92 -6.81 6.51
N LYS A 34 8.13 -7.87 7.30
CA LYS A 34 8.82 -9.06 6.83
C LYS A 34 8.08 -9.69 5.65
N PHE A 35 6.77 -9.89 5.78
CA PHE A 35 5.96 -10.52 4.74
C PHE A 35 6.07 -9.77 3.41
N LEU A 36 5.91 -8.44 3.40
CA LEU A 36 5.96 -7.66 2.17
C LEU A 36 7.37 -7.57 1.59
N ASN A 37 8.42 -7.47 2.43
CA ASN A 37 9.81 -7.51 1.96
C ASN A 37 10.16 -8.86 1.31
N GLU A 38 9.76 -9.98 1.90
CA GLU A 38 9.94 -11.32 1.31
C GLU A 38 9.16 -11.50 0.00
N ASN A 39 8.05 -10.78 -0.17
CA ASN A 39 7.25 -10.76 -1.40
C ASN A 39 7.68 -9.67 -2.41
N GLY A 40 8.84 -9.04 -2.21
CA GLY A 40 9.48 -8.15 -3.18
C GLY A 40 8.96 -6.70 -3.19
N PHE A 41 8.46 -6.24 -2.04
CA PHE A 41 8.15 -4.84 -1.75
C PHE A 41 9.23 -4.25 -0.85
N ASP A 42 9.82 -3.12 -1.24
CA ASP A 42 10.80 -2.43 -0.41
C ASP A 42 10.07 -1.44 0.51
N ILE A 43 9.72 -1.90 1.72
CA ILE A 43 9.00 -1.09 2.72
C ILE A 43 9.94 -0.76 3.87
N PRO A 44 10.26 0.53 4.09
CA PRO A 44 11.13 0.96 5.18
C PRO A 44 10.59 0.55 6.55
N THR A 45 11.45 0.01 7.41
CA THR A 45 11.11 -0.35 8.80
C THR A 45 10.93 0.87 9.71
N THR A 46 11.26 2.07 9.23
CA THR A 46 11.10 3.33 9.96
C THR A 46 9.65 3.84 9.97
N GLN A 47 8.76 3.22 9.19
CA GLN A 47 7.35 3.57 9.11
C GLN A 47 6.52 2.46 9.75
N THR A 48 5.44 2.81 10.44
CA THR A 48 4.45 1.83 10.90
C THR A 48 3.56 1.43 9.72
N LEU A 49 3.39 0.13 9.50
CA LEU A 49 2.44 -0.39 8.53
C LEU A 49 1.14 -0.83 9.21
N GLU A 50 0.03 -0.19 8.89
CA GLU A 50 -1.31 -0.60 9.32
C GLU A 50 -2.06 -1.26 8.16
N ILE A 51 -2.61 -2.45 8.40
CA ILE A 51 -3.34 -3.23 7.40
C ILE A 51 -4.83 -3.16 7.72
N HIS A 52 -5.61 -2.64 6.76
CA HIS A 52 -7.06 -2.60 6.83
C HIS A 52 -7.65 -3.49 5.74
N GLU A 53 -8.50 -4.43 6.14
CA GLU A 53 -9.31 -5.20 5.20
C GLU A 53 -10.61 -4.46 4.90
N ASN A 54 -10.86 -4.23 3.61
CA ASN A 54 -12.09 -3.61 3.18
C ASN A 54 -13.25 -4.61 3.23
N THR A 55 -14.40 -4.19 3.76
CA THR A 55 -15.62 -5.00 3.86
C THR A 55 -16.78 -4.25 3.23
N GLU A 56 -17.88 -4.93 2.89
CA GLU A 56 -19.06 -4.28 2.29
C GLU A 56 -19.68 -3.20 3.19
N ALA A 57 -19.42 -3.26 4.50
CA ALA A 57 -19.99 -2.34 5.49
C ALA A 57 -19.15 -1.07 5.70
N THR A 58 -17.89 -1.03 5.26
CA THR A 58 -16.95 0.04 5.61
C THR A 58 -16.30 0.65 4.39
N LEU A 59 -16.23 1.98 4.35
CA LEU A 59 -15.42 2.72 3.38
C LEU A 59 -14.20 3.29 4.08
N HIS A 60 -13.02 3.10 3.49
CA HIS A 60 -11.78 3.70 3.97
C HIS A 60 -11.38 4.88 3.08
N LEU A 61 -11.08 6.02 3.71
CA LEU A 61 -10.51 7.20 3.05
C LEU A 61 -9.14 7.48 3.67
N VAL A 62 -8.09 7.44 2.84
CA VAL A 62 -6.74 7.83 3.24
C VAL A 62 -6.59 9.33 3.00
N ILE A 63 -6.41 10.09 4.07
CA ILE A 63 -6.08 11.52 4.00
C ILE A 63 -4.56 11.65 4.20
N PRO A 64 -3.80 12.06 3.18
CA PRO A 64 -2.35 12.21 3.31
C PRO A 64 -1.99 13.35 4.27
N GLN A 65 -0.78 13.31 4.81
CA GLN A 65 -0.25 14.46 5.56
C GLN A 65 -0.20 15.70 4.65
N LYS A 66 -0.51 16.86 5.24
CA LYS A 66 -0.44 18.12 4.50
C LYS A 66 1.00 18.32 3.99
N PRO A 67 1.21 18.50 2.68
CA PRO A 67 2.55 18.71 2.14
C PRO A 67 3.12 20.04 2.66
N PRO A 68 4.45 20.14 2.87
CA PRO A 68 5.09 21.33 3.42
C PRO A 68 5.08 22.54 2.46
N LYS A 69 4.76 22.31 1.17
CA LYS A 69 4.60 23.35 0.14
C LYS A 69 3.34 23.06 -0.67
N GLU A 70 2.76 24.10 -1.25
CA GLU A 70 1.69 23.95 -2.24
C GLU A 70 2.20 23.09 -3.40
N LEU A 71 1.52 21.98 -3.65
CA LEU A 71 1.81 21.06 -4.75
C LEU A 71 0.86 21.38 -5.90
N SER A 72 1.29 21.15 -7.13
CA SER A 72 0.39 21.22 -8.28
C SER A 72 -0.68 20.12 -8.20
N ASP A 73 -1.85 20.36 -8.80
CA ASP A 73 -2.97 19.41 -8.83
C ASP A 73 -2.57 18.02 -9.38
N GLU A 74 -1.61 17.99 -10.30
CA GLU A 74 -1.05 16.75 -10.86
C GLU A 74 -0.32 15.91 -9.80
N ILE A 75 0.44 16.54 -8.90
CA ILE A 75 1.12 15.84 -7.80
C ILE A 75 0.10 15.46 -6.72
N LEU A 76 -0.89 16.32 -6.46
CA LEU A 76 -1.97 16.02 -5.53
C LEU A 76 -2.73 14.74 -5.94
N SER A 77 -3.02 14.55 -7.22
CA SER A 77 -3.69 13.35 -7.73
C SER A 77 -2.94 12.05 -7.42
N HIS A 78 -1.60 12.08 -7.39
CA HIS A 78 -0.80 10.90 -7.08
C HIS A 78 -0.81 10.56 -5.58
N ILE A 79 -0.82 11.58 -4.72
CA ILE A 79 -0.86 11.42 -3.27
C ILE A 79 -2.24 10.94 -2.81
N VAL A 80 -3.33 11.44 -3.43
CA VAL A 80 -4.71 11.05 -3.12
C VAL A 80 -4.99 9.58 -3.45
N ALA A 81 -4.24 8.97 -4.37
CA ALA A 81 -4.37 7.55 -4.71
C ALA A 81 -3.73 6.59 -3.69
N GLY A 82 -3.20 7.10 -2.57
CA GLY A 82 -2.55 6.28 -1.54
C GLY A 82 -1.13 5.83 -1.90
N PHE A 83 -0.53 6.39 -2.95
CA PHE A 83 0.87 6.16 -3.30
C PHE A 83 1.72 7.32 -2.78
N HIS A 84 2.54 7.05 -1.77
CA HIS A 84 3.50 8.03 -1.27
C HIS A 84 4.59 8.26 -2.33
N TYR A 85 4.79 9.51 -2.74
CA TYR A 85 5.91 9.89 -3.59
C TYR A 85 7.16 9.93 -2.72
N THR A 86 8.18 9.13 -3.03
CA THR A 86 9.52 9.35 -2.49
C THR A 86 10.30 10.16 -3.52
N SER A 87 10.82 11.31 -3.09
CA SER A 87 11.69 12.19 -3.87
C SER A 87 13.08 11.60 -4.06
#